data_AF-A0AAF0BN62-F1
#
_entry.id   AF-A0AAF0BN62-F1
#
_cell.length_a   1.000
_cell.length_b   1.000
_cell.length_c   1.000
_cell.angle_alpha   90.00
_cell.angle_beta   90.00
_cell.angle_gamma   90.00
#
_symmetry.space_group_name_H-M   'P 1'
#
loop_
_entity.id
_entity.type
_entity.pdbx_description
1 polymer ?
#
loop_
_entity_poly.entity_id
_entity_poly.type
_entity_poly.pdbx_seq_one_letter_code
_entity_poly.pdbx_strand_id
1 'polypeptide(L)'
;MATFYGTNSADLFVGTPGNDEFVPWGGDDTIFGGGGDDIFYLDFGNDVLEGGSGRDTYTYLDPVRGGLVITGHEFISDFAAGDQIGLAPIYADLGIESDFWGVLFLENGLGETVLYLDTNGDGLPDYSDFSITFGGLSVSHFEGATLSEGYLALATPTSDIPEPATWLMMLLGLGLCHIATRFRKRQLAAI
;
A
#
# COMPACT_ATOMS: atom_id res chain seq x y z
N MET A 1 -13.62 -2.06 19.11
CA MET A 1 -12.79 -0.85 19.24
C MET A 1 -12.05 -0.88 20.53
N ALA A 2 -11.09 -1.80 20.55
CA ALA A 2 -9.89 -1.68 21.34
C ALA A 2 -8.88 -0.83 20.56
N THR A 3 -7.97 -0.20 21.29
CA THR A 3 -6.81 0.46 20.72
C THR A 3 -5.58 -0.14 21.39
N PHE A 4 -4.61 -0.55 20.58
CA PHE A 4 -3.37 -1.16 21.01
C PHE A 4 -2.22 -0.18 20.78
N TYR A 5 -1.38 -0.02 21.79
CA TYR A 5 -0.20 0.85 21.75
C TYR A 5 1.05 0.02 22.03
N GLY A 6 2.07 0.16 21.20
CA GLY A 6 3.34 -0.57 21.32
C GLY A 6 4.40 0.19 22.09
N THR A 7 5.63 0.06 21.62
CA THR A 7 6.84 0.65 22.18
C THR A 7 7.78 1.08 21.04
N ASN A 8 9.06 1.35 21.31
CA ASN A 8 10.04 1.56 20.22
C ASN A 8 10.89 0.29 20.03
N SER A 9 10.29 -0.87 20.25
CA SER A 9 10.92 -2.19 20.23
C SER A 9 9.90 -3.18 19.68
N ALA A 10 10.36 -4.31 19.15
CA ALA A 10 9.50 -5.33 18.58
C ALA A 10 8.40 -5.78 19.58
N ASP A 11 7.16 -5.63 19.15
CA ASP A 11 5.94 -5.94 19.87
C ASP A 11 5.10 -6.98 19.10
N LEU A 12 4.27 -7.71 19.84
CA LEU A 12 3.31 -8.65 19.31
C LEU A 12 1.90 -8.20 19.68
N PHE A 13 1.08 -7.94 18.68
CA PHE A 13 -0.31 -7.56 18.86
C PHE A 13 -1.24 -8.66 18.36
N VAL A 14 -2.28 -8.92 19.14
CA VAL A 14 -3.38 -9.80 18.77
C VAL A 14 -4.67 -9.05 19.06
N GLY A 15 -5.36 -8.69 17.99
CA GLY A 15 -6.62 -7.96 18.00
C GLY A 15 -7.81 -8.83 18.40
N THR A 16 -8.99 -8.26 18.18
CA THR A 16 -10.26 -8.86 18.56
C THR A 16 -11.11 -9.19 17.32
N PRO A 17 -12.28 -9.83 17.48
CA PRO A 17 -13.22 -10.02 16.37
C PRO A 17 -14.01 -8.76 15.97
N GLY A 18 -13.69 -7.58 16.49
CA GLY A 18 -14.32 -6.33 16.06
C GLY A 18 -13.30 -5.23 15.82
N ASN A 19 -13.74 -4.16 15.16
CA ASN A 19 -12.90 -3.07 14.66
C ASN A 19 -11.94 -2.54 15.72
N ASP A 20 -10.64 -2.62 15.47
CA ASP A 20 -9.58 -2.21 16.37
C ASP A 20 -8.60 -1.22 15.71
N GLU A 21 -7.82 -0.54 16.55
CA GLU A 21 -6.77 0.39 16.13
C GLU A 21 -5.43 -0.08 16.66
N PHE A 22 -4.41 -0.16 15.80
CA PHE A 22 -3.05 -0.57 16.16
C PHE A 22 -2.09 0.59 15.96
N VAL A 23 -1.46 1.04 17.05
CA VAL A 23 -0.41 2.06 17.07
C VAL A 23 0.89 1.41 17.57
N PRO A 24 1.59 0.65 16.70
CA PRO A 24 2.84 -0.03 17.03
C PRO A 24 3.92 0.91 17.56
N TRP A 25 4.01 2.11 16.98
CA TRP A 25 5.20 2.97 17.05
C TRP A 25 6.39 2.28 16.37
N GLY A 26 7.56 2.24 17.01
CA GLY A 26 8.77 1.81 16.32
C GLY A 26 9.15 0.38 16.67
N GLY A 27 9.95 -0.25 15.82
CA GLY A 27 10.40 -1.63 16.04
C GLY A 27 9.93 -2.52 14.91
N ASP A 28 10.35 -3.77 14.91
CA ASP A 28 9.88 -4.75 13.92
C ASP A 28 8.72 -5.52 14.54
N ASP A 29 7.50 -5.07 14.29
CA ASP A 29 6.32 -5.54 14.99
C ASP A 29 5.60 -6.67 14.24
N THR A 30 4.84 -7.47 14.98
CA THR A 30 3.94 -8.47 14.39
C THR A 30 2.53 -8.19 14.86
N ILE A 31 1.63 -7.93 13.92
CA ILE A 31 0.27 -7.48 14.20
C ILE A 31 -0.74 -8.40 13.53
N PHE A 32 -1.61 -9.01 14.34
CA PHE A 32 -2.77 -9.77 13.88
C PHE A 32 -4.06 -9.01 14.23
N GLY A 33 -4.76 -8.45 13.24
CA GLY A 33 -5.99 -7.67 13.42
C GLY A 33 -7.17 -8.51 13.90
N GLY A 34 -7.38 -9.66 13.25
CA GLY A 34 -8.40 -10.62 13.63
C GLY A 34 -9.64 -10.45 12.77
N GLY A 35 -10.66 -9.76 13.26
CA GLY A 35 -11.83 -9.47 12.43
C GLY A 35 -12.49 -8.16 12.76
N GLY A 36 -13.30 -7.65 11.84
CA GLY A 36 -13.79 -6.27 11.91
C GLY A 36 -13.01 -5.40 10.94
N ASP A 37 -13.42 -4.14 10.81
CA ASP A 37 -12.70 -3.18 9.96
C ASP A 37 -11.63 -2.48 10.82
N ASP A 38 -10.37 -2.87 10.65
CA ASP A 38 -9.26 -2.44 11.51
C ASP A 38 -8.44 -1.29 10.90
N ILE A 39 -7.76 -0.52 11.76
CA ILE A 39 -6.84 0.54 11.35
C ILE A 39 -5.44 0.28 11.89
N PHE A 40 -4.47 0.16 10.99
CA PHE A 40 -3.06 -0.05 11.29
C PHE A 40 -2.28 1.24 11.03
N TYR A 41 -1.69 1.81 12.08
CA TYR A 41 -0.85 2.99 11.99
C TYR A 41 0.62 2.57 11.85
N LEU A 42 1.10 2.52 10.62
CA LEU A 42 2.46 2.14 10.29
C LEU A 42 3.43 3.29 10.63
N ASP A 43 4.63 2.93 11.09
CA ASP A 43 5.69 3.85 11.49
C ASP A 43 7.03 3.17 11.11
N PHE A 44 8.16 3.56 11.72
CA PHE A 44 9.44 2.97 11.36
C PHE A 44 9.62 1.53 11.81
N GLY A 45 10.12 0.68 10.92
CA GLY A 45 10.34 -0.74 11.24
C GLY A 45 10.10 -1.66 10.06
N ASN A 46 10.35 -2.95 10.26
CA ASN A 46 9.93 -3.97 9.31
C ASN A 46 8.82 -4.80 9.93
N ASP A 47 7.58 -4.37 9.70
CA ASP A 47 6.42 -4.97 10.34
C ASP A 47 5.83 -6.13 9.53
N VAL A 48 5.31 -7.13 10.24
CA VAL A 48 4.51 -8.23 9.68
C VAL A 48 3.07 -8.05 10.11
N LEU A 49 2.18 -7.91 9.13
CA LEU A 49 0.80 -7.52 9.32
C LEU A 49 -0.15 -8.56 8.73
N GLU A 50 -1.17 -8.91 9.49
CA GLU A 50 -2.32 -9.69 9.05
C GLU A 50 -3.58 -8.92 9.46
N GLY A 51 -4.33 -8.42 8.49
CA GLY A 51 -5.58 -7.68 8.75
C GLY A 51 -6.65 -8.61 9.32
N GLY A 52 -6.77 -9.78 8.71
CA GLY A 52 -7.80 -10.75 9.00
C GLY A 52 -9.06 -10.49 8.17
N SER A 53 -10.23 -10.68 8.79
CA SER A 53 -11.49 -10.52 8.06
C SER A 53 -12.06 -9.12 8.24
N GLY A 54 -12.25 -8.38 7.16
CA GLY A 54 -12.86 -7.06 7.24
C GLY A 54 -12.49 -6.19 6.07
N ARG A 55 -12.58 -4.88 6.27
CA ARG A 55 -12.05 -3.88 5.35
C ARG A 55 -11.01 -3.07 6.09
N ASP A 56 -9.77 -3.50 5.98
CA ASP A 56 -8.69 -2.99 6.81
C ASP A 56 -7.97 -1.82 6.16
N THR A 57 -7.51 -0.89 6.99
CA THR A 57 -6.83 0.33 6.54
C THR A 57 -5.44 0.43 7.13
N TYR A 58 -4.43 0.49 6.28
CA TYR A 58 -3.03 0.64 6.67
C TYR A 58 -2.54 2.05 6.31
N THR A 59 -2.11 2.86 7.27
CA THR A 59 -1.74 4.27 7.02
C THR A 59 -0.58 4.75 7.88
N TYR A 60 0.18 5.74 7.39
CA TYR A 60 1.41 6.24 8.01
C TYR A 60 1.22 7.52 8.86
N LEU A 61 -0.03 7.94 9.10
CA LEU A 61 -0.30 9.10 9.95
C LEU A 61 -0.46 8.66 11.40
N ASP A 62 0.58 8.85 12.23
CA ASP A 62 0.46 8.61 13.68
C ASP A 62 -0.51 9.63 14.31
N PRO A 63 -1.67 9.21 14.85
CA PRO A 63 -2.65 10.10 15.46
C PRO A 63 -2.19 10.66 16.82
N VAL A 64 -1.16 10.06 17.42
CA VAL A 64 -0.58 10.42 18.72
C VAL A 64 0.60 11.37 18.56
N ARG A 65 1.53 11.08 17.64
CA ARG A 65 2.73 11.91 17.41
C ARG A 65 2.49 13.04 16.40
N GLY A 66 1.45 12.95 15.58
CA GLY A 66 1.08 13.97 14.60
C GLY A 66 2.14 14.23 13.53
N GLY A 67 3.00 13.23 13.28
CA GLY A 67 4.10 13.30 12.32
C GLY A 67 4.08 12.09 11.39
N LEU A 68 4.72 12.26 10.24
CA LEU A 68 4.95 11.21 9.26
C LEU A 68 6.38 10.67 9.46
N VAL A 69 6.51 9.35 9.52
CA VAL A 69 7.79 8.66 9.40
C VAL A 69 7.59 7.53 8.39
N ILE A 70 8.31 7.61 7.27
CA ILE A 70 8.19 6.68 6.13
C ILE A 70 9.52 5.96 5.92
N THR A 71 9.89 5.12 6.88
CA THR A 71 11.10 4.31 6.76
C THR A 71 10.79 2.89 7.19
N GLY A 72 10.94 1.91 6.32
CA GLY A 72 10.54 0.55 6.69
C GLY A 72 10.23 -0.35 5.52
N HIS A 73 10.17 -1.63 5.81
CA HIS A 73 9.75 -2.66 4.86
C HIS A 73 8.65 -3.50 5.51
N GLU A 74 7.41 -3.18 5.21
CA GLU A 74 6.26 -3.88 5.75
C GLU A 74 5.88 -5.08 4.89
N PHE A 75 5.39 -6.12 5.54
CA PHE A 75 4.87 -7.31 4.92
C PHE A 75 3.42 -7.52 5.34
N ILE A 76 2.48 -7.28 4.43
CA ILE A 76 1.05 -7.55 4.64
C ILE A 76 0.74 -8.93 4.05
N SER A 77 0.44 -9.88 4.93
CA SER A 77 0.36 -11.29 4.60
C SER A 77 -0.94 -11.70 3.89
N ASP A 78 -2.03 -10.95 4.06
CA ASP A 78 -3.38 -11.35 3.65
C ASP A 78 -4.19 -10.25 2.94
N PHE A 79 -3.53 -9.21 2.42
CA PHE A 79 -4.19 -8.07 1.76
C PHE A 79 -5.25 -8.53 0.74
N ALA A 80 -6.48 -8.06 0.92
CA ALA A 80 -7.64 -8.56 0.20
C ALA A 80 -8.48 -7.44 -0.43
N ALA A 81 -9.50 -7.85 -1.19
CA ALA A 81 -10.44 -6.90 -1.77
C ALA A 81 -11.32 -6.27 -0.68
N GLY A 82 -11.20 -4.97 -0.48
CA GLY A 82 -11.89 -4.24 0.57
C GLY A 82 -10.92 -3.40 1.40
N ASP A 83 -9.68 -3.88 1.50
CA ASP A 83 -8.58 -3.26 2.23
C ASP A 83 -7.96 -2.10 1.46
N GLN A 84 -7.31 -1.21 2.20
CA GLN A 84 -6.78 0.03 1.68
C GLN A 84 -5.43 0.39 2.31
N ILE A 85 -4.52 0.92 1.48
CA ILE A 85 -3.30 1.58 1.95
C ILE A 85 -3.50 3.09 1.83
N GLY A 86 -3.55 3.79 2.96
CA GLY A 86 -3.63 5.24 3.06
C GLY A 86 -2.27 5.89 2.87
N LEU A 87 -2.01 6.36 1.65
CA LEU A 87 -0.78 7.03 1.20
C LEU A 87 -0.90 8.56 1.21
N ALA A 88 -2.10 9.10 1.41
CA ALA A 88 -2.36 10.55 1.53
C ALA A 88 -1.40 11.29 2.47
N PRO A 89 -1.11 10.79 3.69
CA PRO A 89 -0.16 11.43 4.60
C PRO A 89 1.25 11.54 4.01
N ILE A 90 1.67 10.51 3.26
CA ILE A 90 2.98 10.46 2.61
C ILE A 90 3.09 11.57 1.57
N TYR A 91 2.09 11.69 0.70
CA TYR A 91 2.11 12.66 -0.39
C TYR A 91 2.04 14.12 0.08
N ALA A 92 1.31 14.37 1.17
CA ALA A 92 1.18 15.71 1.73
C ALA A 92 2.52 16.26 2.27
N ASP A 93 3.34 15.39 2.86
CA ASP A 93 4.64 15.78 3.41
C ASP A 93 5.70 15.95 2.32
N LEU A 94 5.64 15.15 1.25
CA LEU A 94 6.56 15.23 0.11
C LEU A 94 6.28 16.40 -0.85
N GLY A 95 5.20 17.16 -0.65
CA GLY A 95 4.84 18.29 -1.51
C GLY A 95 4.47 17.90 -2.95
N ILE A 96 4.06 16.65 -3.15
CA ILE A 96 3.73 16.09 -4.46
C ILE A 96 2.27 16.46 -4.78
N GLU A 97 2.06 17.54 -5.53
CA GLU A 97 0.72 17.98 -5.94
C GLU A 97 0.16 17.15 -7.11
N SER A 98 -0.71 16.20 -6.79
CA SER A 98 -1.85 15.70 -7.59
C SER A 98 -1.63 15.04 -8.97
N ASP A 99 -0.47 15.15 -9.61
CA ASP A 99 -0.13 14.38 -10.81
C ASP A 99 0.84 13.26 -10.45
N PHE A 100 0.25 12.17 -9.92
CA PHE A 100 0.82 10.92 -9.40
C PHE A 100 1.74 10.12 -10.37
N TRP A 101 2.21 10.73 -11.45
CA TRP A 101 3.04 10.07 -12.44
C TRP A 101 4.49 10.03 -11.98
N GLY A 102 4.90 8.90 -11.39
CA GLY A 102 6.29 8.63 -11.02
C GLY A 102 6.54 8.33 -9.55
N VAL A 103 5.48 8.26 -8.73
CA VAL A 103 5.62 8.17 -7.26
C VAL A 103 5.33 6.78 -6.71
N LEU A 104 4.60 5.93 -7.44
CA LEU A 104 4.24 4.59 -7.00
C LEU A 104 4.65 3.57 -8.06
N PHE A 105 5.39 2.56 -7.61
CA PHE A 105 5.89 1.47 -8.43
C PHE A 105 5.43 0.15 -7.82
N LEU A 106 4.81 -0.69 -8.63
CA LEU A 106 4.48 -2.07 -8.26
C LEU A 106 5.38 -3.00 -9.04
N GLU A 107 6.13 -3.83 -8.33
CA GLU A 107 7.09 -4.76 -8.92
C GLU A 107 6.82 -6.18 -8.45
N ASN A 108 7.12 -7.15 -9.31
CA ASN A 108 7.12 -8.55 -8.90
C ASN A 108 8.43 -8.84 -8.15
N GLY A 109 8.33 -9.12 -6.87
CA GLY A 109 9.41 -9.67 -6.05
C GLY A 109 9.59 -11.17 -6.24
N LEU A 110 10.08 -11.86 -5.19
CA LEU A 110 10.33 -13.31 -5.17
C LEU A 110 9.04 -14.16 -5.12
N GLY A 111 8.04 -13.83 -5.94
CA GLY A 111 6.71 -14.47 -5.95
C GLY A 111 5.61 -13.63 -5.30
N GLU A 112 5.93 -12.41 -4.88
CA GLU A 112 5.04 -11.45 -4.23
C GLU A 112 5.04 -10.12 -4.97
N THR A 113 4.09 -9.25 -4.65
CA THR A 113 4.06 -7.88 -5.18
C THR A 113 4.66 -6.95 -4.16
N VAL A 114 5.55 -6.08 -4.60
CA VAL A 114 6.14 -5.04 -3.75
C VAL A 114 5.74 -3.67 -4.29
N LEU A 115 5.24 -2.83 -3.40
CA LEU A 115 5.00 -1.42 -3.64
C LEU A 115 6.19 -0.63 -3.14
N TYR A 116 6.78 0.13 -4.05
CA TYR A 116 7.79 1.14 -3.76
C TYR A 116 7.23 2.52 -4.02
N LEU A 117 7.77 3.50 -3.27
CA LEU A 117 7.49 4.90 -3.48
C LEU A 117 8.76 5.62 -3.94
N ASP A 118 8.59 6.67 -4.75
CA ASP A 118 9.60 7.72 -4.91
C ASP A 118 9.35 8.75 -3.81
N THR A 119 10.08 8.60 -2.71
CA THR A 119 9.98 9.46 -1.54
C THR A 119 10.85 10.70 -1.66
N ASN A 120 11.86 10.69 -2.52
CA ASN A 120 12.79 11.81 -2.69
C ASN A 120 12.43 12.74 -3.88
N GLY A 121 11.50 12.33 -4.74
CA GLY A 121 10.97 13.08 -5.87
C GLY A 121 11.83 13.07 -7.14
N ASP A 122 12.79 12.13 -7.28
CA ASP A 122 13.68 12.04 -8.44
C ASP A 122 13.11 11.24 -9.63
N GLY A 123 11.91 10.67 -9.46
CA GLY A 123 11.19 9.87 -10.43
C GLY A 123 11.60 8.40 -10.46
N LEU A 124 12.38 7.93 -9.48
CA LEU A 124 12.78 6.53 -9.31
C LEU A 124 12.28 5.99 -7.96
N PRO A 125 11.95 4.69 -7.89
CA PRO A 125 11.57 4.06 -6.63
C PRO A 125 12.74 4.01 -5.64
N ASP A 126 12.48 4.39 -4.38
CA ASP A 126 13.42 4.34 -3.27
C ASP A 126 13.39 2.94 -2.60
N TYR A 127 14.05 1.97 -3.25
CA TYR A 127 14.05 0.56 -2.81
C TYR A 127 14.57 0.30 -1.40
N SER A 128 15.42 1.19 -0.86
CA SER A 128 16.06 1.02 0.45
C SER A 128 15.29 1.66 1.61
N ASP A 129 14.38 2.57 1.30
CA ASP A 129 13.82 3.46 2.30
C ASP A 129 12.42 3.01 2.68
N PHE A 130 11.65 2.57 1.69
CA PHE A 130 10.25 2.23 1.88
C PHE A 130 9.81 1.11 0.95
N SER A 131 9.16 0.08 1.50
CA SER A 131 8.39 -0.84 0.68
C SER A 131 7.27 -1.55 1.41
N ILE A 132 6.12 -1.72 0.77
CA ILE A 132 5.08 -2.62 1.24
C ILE A 132 5.07 -3.86 0.36
N THR A 133 5.33 -5.01 0.97
CA THR A 133 5.23 -6.32 0.31
C THR A 133 3.87 -6.94 0.61
N PHE A 134 3.19 -7.43 -0.44
CA PHE A 134 1.90 -8.10 -0.34
C PHE A 134 2.07 -9.60 -0.53
N GLY A 135 1.83 -10.36 0.54
CA GLY A 135 1.85 -11.81 0.55
C GLY A 135 0.81 -12.41 -0.38
N GLY A 136 1.24 -13.35 -1.23
CA GLY A 136 0.34 -14.11 -2.10
C GLY A 136 -0.31 -13.34 -3.25
N LEU A 137 -0.04 -12.04 -3.40
CA LEU A 137 -0.52 -11.23 -4.53
C LEU A 137 0.55 -11.07 -5.59
N SER A 138 0.18 -11.29 -6.85
CA SER A 138 0.95 -10.85 -8.04
C SER A 138 0.50 -9.47 -8.53
N VAL A 139 1.37 -8.78 -9.27
CA VAL A 139 1.09 -7.42 -9.80
C VAL A 139 -0.22 -7.37 -10.60
N SER A 140 -0.62 -8.48 -11.22
CA SER A 140 -1.90 -8.59 -11.94
C SER A 140 -3.14 -8.40 -11.05
N HIS A 141 -3.06 -8.68 -9.75
CA HIS A 141 -4.17 -8.41 -8.81
C HIS A 141 -4.42 -6.91 -8.62
N PHE A 142 -3.43 -6.08 -8.94
CA PHE A 142 -3.53 -4.63 -8.90
C PHE A 142 -3.91 -4.03 -10.26
N GLU A 143 -4.16 -4.85 -11.28
CA GLU A 143 -4.73 -4.36 -12.55
C GLU A 143 -6.13 -3.78 -12.29
N GLY A 144 -6.27 -2.47 -12.54
CA GLY A 144 -7.52 -1.74 -12.24
C GLY A 144 -7.65 -1.28 -10.79
N ALA A 145 -6.63 -1.47 -9.95
CA ALA A 145 -6.59 -0.87 -8.62
C ALA A 145 -6.81 0.65 -8.71
N THR A 146 -7.56 1.17 -7.76
CA THR A 146 -7.93 2.58 -7.74
C THR A 146 -7.07 3.32 -6.74
N LEU A 147 -6.50 4.45 -7.19
CA LEU A 147 -5.97 5.48 -6.31
C LEU A 147 -7.00 6.60 -6.20
N SER A 148 -7.80 6.57 -5.14
CA SER A 148 -8.83 7.58 -4.87
C SER A 148 -8.60 8.19 -3.50
N GLU A 149 -8.62 9.52 -3.43
CA GLU A 149 -8.50 10.26 -2.16
C GLU A 149 -7.23 9.91 -1.34
N GLY A 150 -6.18 9.44 -2.01
CA GLY A 150 -4.92 9.04 -1.37
C GLY A 150 -4.87 7.61 -0.87
N TYR A 151 -5.85 6.77 -1.20
CA TYR A 151 -5.86 5.34 -0.85
C TYR A 151 -5.60 4.45 -2.07
N LEU A 152 -4.72 3.46 -1.93
CA LEU A 152 -4.58 2.33 -2.84
C LEU A 152 -5.47 1.18 -2.37
N ALA A 153 -6.28 0.63 -3.27
CA ALA A 153 -7.08 -0.56 -3.00
C ALA A 153 -7.10 -1.48 -4.23
N LEU A 154 -7.20 -2.79 -4.01
CA LEU A 154 -7.43 -3.74 -5.11
C LEU A 154 -8.70 -3.38 -5.87
N ALA A 155 -8.74 -3.69 -7.17
CA ALA A 155 -9.98 -3.60 -7.91
C ALA A 155 -11.00 -4.55 -7.27
N THR A 156 -12.18 -4.04 -6.90
CA THR A 156 -13.31 -4.93 -6.65
C THR A 156 -13.59 -5.67 -7.96
N PRO A 157 -13.74 -7.01 -7.97
CA PRO A 157 -14.20 -7.71 -9.17
C PRO A 157 -15.63 -7.28 -9.46
N THR A 158 -15.78 -6.15 -10.16
CA THR A 158 -17.04 -5.75 -10.76
C THR A 158 -17.22 -6.64 -11.97
N SER A 159 -18.43 -7.16 -12.18
CA SER A 159 -18.81 -8.00 -13.32
C SER A 159 -18.68 -7.33 -14.69
N ASP A 160 -18.05 -6.14 -14.76
CA ASP A 160 -18.02 -5.25 -15.90
C ASP A 160 -16.60 -4.90 -16.37
N ILE A 161 -15.57 -5.67 -15.97
CA ILE A 161 -14.25 -5.54 -16.62
C ILE A 161 -14.41 -6.06 -18.06
N PRO A 162 -14.32 -5.20 -19.10
CA PRO A 162 -14.33 -5.67 -20.47
C PRO A 162 -13.04 -6.49 -20.69
N GLU A 163 -13.17 -7.65 -21.32
CA GLU A 163 -12.08 -8.49 -21.83
C GLU A 163 -10.85 -7.67 -22.25
N PRO A 164 -9.61 -8.11 -21.92
CA PRO A 164 -8.41 -7.30 -22.06
C PRO A 164 -8.22 -6.86 -23.52
N ALA A 165 -8.56 -5.59 -23.79
CA ALA A 165 -8.37 -4.98 -25.09
C ALA A 165 -6.87 -4.82 -25.34
N THR A 166 -6.31 -5.73 -26.14
CA THR A 166 -5.10 -5.59 -26.97
C THR A 166 -4.32 -4.29 -26.78
N TRP A 167 -3.36 -4.28 -25.86
CA TRP A 167 -2.38 -3.20 -25.75
C TRP A 167 -1.35 -3.35 -26.88
N LEU A 168 -1.43 -2.45 -27.85
CA LEU A 168 -0.52 -2.32 -28.98
C LEU A 168 0.90 -2.01 -28.49
N MET A 169 1.81 -2.96 -28.71
CA MET A 169 3.24 -2.87 -28.45
C MET A 169 3.93 -1.86 -29.37
N MET A 170 4.49 -0.80 -28.79
CA MET A 170 5.56 0.06 -29.31
C MET A 170 6.30 0.55 -28.05
N LEU A 171 7.61 0.36 -27.83
CA LEU A 171 8.75 0.42 -28.73
C LEU A 171 9.97 -0.27 -28.08
N LEU A 172 10.76 -0.97 -28.90
CA LEU A 172 12.23 -1.14 -28.90
C LEU A 172 12.97 -1.64 -27.63
N GLY A 173 13.47 -2.87 -27.75
CA GLY A 173 14.93 -3.12 -27.77
C GLY A 173 15.72 -2.90 -26.48
N LEU A 174 16.11 -4.03 -25.87
CA LEU A 174 17.09 -4.22 -24.80
C LEU A 174 16.54 -4.19 -23.36
N GLY A 175 16.19 -5.39 -22.89
CA GLY A 175 16.64 -5.93 -21.60
C GLY A 175 16.30 -5.14 -20.34
N LEU A 176 15.12 -5.41 -19.77
CA LEU A 176 14.84 -5.79 -18.37
C LEU A 176 13.32 -5.71 -18.20
N CYS A 177 12.73 -6.75 -17.63
CA CYS A 177 11.29 -6.83 -17.38
C CYS A 177 10.94 -5.77 -16.31
N HIS A 178 10.50 -4.59 -16.72
CA HIS A 178 9.83 -3.60 -15.87
C HIS A 178 8.42 -3.46 -16.42
N ILE A 179 7.50 -4.31 -15.97
CA ILE A 179 6.07 -4.00 -16.11
C ILE A 179 5.74 -3.06 -14.94
N ALA A 180 6.12 -1.79 -15.09
CA ALA A 180 5.53 -0.73 -14.28
C ALA A 180 4.07 -0.62 -14.73
N THR A 181 3.14 -1.18 -13.95
CA THR A 181 1.70 -0.99 -14.19
C THR A 181 1.39 0.48 -13.91
N ARG A 182 1.55 1.34 -14.93
CA ARG A 182 1.29 2.78 -14.83
C ARG A 182 -0.21 3.01 -14.64
N PHE A 183 -0.63 3.42 -13.46
CA PHE A 183 -2.01 3.84 -13.20
C PHE A 183 -2.32 5.12 -13.99
N ARG A 184 -3.12 5.00 -15.06
CA ARG A 184 -3.72 6.16 -15.75
C ARG A 184 -5.11 6.42 -15.17
N LYS A 185 -5.30 7.54 -14.44
CA LYS A 185 -6.63 8.15 -14.35
C LYS A 185 -6.98 8.74 -15.71
N ARG A 186 -7.92 8.12 -16.41
CA ARG A 186 -8.53 8.68 -17.63
C ARG A 186 -9.53 9.76 -17.20
N GLN A 187 -9.08 11.00 -17.03
CA GLN A 187 -9.98 12.16 -16.97
C GLN A 187 -10.57 12.37 -18.38
N LEU A 188 -11.73 11.77 -18.64
CA LEU A 188 -12.61 12.21 -19.72
C LEU A 188 -13.40 13.40 -19.17
N ALA A 189 -12.87 14.60 -19.35
CA ALA A 189 -13.70 15.80 -19.34
C ALA A 189 -14.41 15.87 -20.71
N ALA A 190 -15.69 15.45 -20.74
CA ALA A 190 -16.70 16.05 -21.59
C ALA A 190 -17.30 17.21 -20.77
N ILE A 191 -17.56 18.43 -21.26
CA ILE A 191 -17.90 18.99 -22.57
C ILE A 191 -17.18 20.34 -22.71
#